data_AF-A0AAP8QEA9-F1
#
_entry.id   AF-A0AAP8QEA9-F1
#
_cell.length_a   1.000
_cell.length_b   1.000
_cell.length_c   1.000
_cell.angle_alpha   90.00
_cell.angle_beta   90.00
_cell.angle_gamma   90.00
#
_symmetry.space_group_name_H-M   'P 1'
#
loop_
_entity.id
_entity.type
_entity.pdbx_description
1 polymer ?
#
loop_
_entity_poly.entity_id
_entity_poly.type
_entity_poly.pdbx_seq_one_letter_code
_entity_poly.pdbx_strand_id
1 'polypeptide(L)'
;MKKNPLWFNVISIITIVITIASLITGAPFLRIFTMLGLAFIMASLGSFELKKNRTMSFMFFCVSALQVFVLIDWIYVLVEK
;
A
#
# COMPACT_ATOMS: atom_id res chain seq x y z
N MET A 1 19.57 12.41 7.20
CA MET A 1 18.22 11.78 7.27
C MET A 1 17.21 12.77 6.70
N LYS A 2 16.72 12.56 5.46
CA LYS A 2 15.59 13.36 4.96
C LYS A 2 14.37 12.92 5.76
N LYS A 3 13.82 13.81 6.59
CA LYS A 3 12.55 13.56 7.29
C LYS A 3 11.51 13.24 6.21
N ASN A 4 10.95 12.03 6.25
CA ASN A 4 9.75 11.75 5.47
C ASN A 4 8.70 12.80 5.86
N PRO A 5 7.92 13.34 4.90
CA PRO A 5 6.93 14.35 5.21
C PRO A 5 5.95 13.81 6.26
N LEU A 6 5.54 14.67 7.20
CA LEU A 6 4.67 14.28 8.33
C LEU A 6 3.41 13.54 7.87
N TRP A 7 2.84 13.97 6.75
CA TRP A 7 1.68 13.34 6.14
C TRP A 7 1.90 11.86 5.77
N PHE A 8 3.09 11.53 5.24
CA PHE A 8 3.46 10.13 4.93
C PHE A 8 3.57 9.29 6.20
N ASN A 9 4.11 9.86 7.28
CA ASN A 9 4.25 9.16 8.55
C ASN A 9 2.89 8.89 9.19
N VAL A 10 1.97 9.87 9.16
CA VAL A 10 0.60 9.72 9.65
C VAL A 10 -0.15 8.64 8.86
N ILE A 11 -0.07 8.66 7.52
CA ILE A 11 -0.69 7.62 6.69
C ILE A 11 -0.11 6.24 6.97
N SER A 12 1.21 6.15 7.13
CA SER A 12 1.87 4.88 7.46
C SER A 12 1.35 4.29 8.77
N ILE A 13 1.23 5.11 9.82
CA ILE A 13 0.69 4.69 11.12
C ILE A 13 -0.77 4.23 10.96
N ILE A 14 -1.60 4.98 10.24
CA ILE A 14 -3.01 4.61 9.99
C ILE A 14 -3.08 3.25 9.29
N THR A 15 -2.30 3.06 8.22
CA THR A 15 -2.24 1.79 7.48
C THR A 15 -1.79 0.62 8.38
N ILE A 16 -0.83 0.84 9.26
CA ILE A 16 -0.37 -0.18 10.22
C ILE A 16 -1.49 -0.56 11.19
N VAL A 17 -2.20 0.42 11.75
CA VAL A 17 -3.33 0.17 12.67
C VAL A 17 -4.44 -0.61 11.98
N ILE A 18 -4.80 -0.24 10.75
CA ILE A 18 -5.81 -0.97 9.96
C ILE A 18 -5.31 -2.38 9.63
N THR A 19 -4.00 -2.57 9.42
CA THR A 19 -3.39 -3.89 9.15
C THR A 19 -3.50 -4.81 10.36
N ILE A 20 -3.18 -4.29 11.54
CA ILE A 20 -3.30 -5.05 12.78
C ILE A 20 -4.79 -5.40 13.04
N ALA A 21 -5.69 -4.43 12.86
CA ALA A 21 -7.13 -4.68 12.98
C ALA A 21 -7.60 -5.75 11.99
N SER A 22 -7.18 -5.66 10.72
CA SER A 22 -7.51 -6.64 9.68
C SER A 22 -7.07 -8.06 10.03
N LEU A 23 -5.90 -8.22 10.64
CA LEU A 23 -5.37 -9.53 11.05
C LEU A 23 -6.16 -10.13 12.22
N ILE A 24 -6.62 -9.29 13.16
CA ILE A 24 -7.40 -9.74 14.33
C ILE A 24 -8.83 -10.11 13.93
N THR A 25 -9.49 -9.25 13.15
CA THR A 25 -10.92 -9.44 12.82
C THR A 25 -11.14 -10.44 11.69
N GLY A 26 -10.12 -10.72 10.87
CA GLY A 26 -10.27 -11.55 9.66
C GLY A 26 -11.22 -10.94 8.62
N ALA A 27 -11.61 -9.67 8.79
CA ALA A 27 -12.63 -9.05 7.96
C ALA A 27 -12.08 -8.76 6.56
N PRO A 28 -12.72 -9.27 5.49
CA PRO A 28 -12.26 -9.10 4.12
C PRO A 28 -12.17 -7.63 3.70
N PHE A 29 -13.08 -6.80 4.22
CA PHE A 29 -13.12 -5.36 3.95
C PHE A 29 -11.89 -4.63 4.50
N LEU A 30 -11.44 -4.96 5.72
CA LEU A 30 -10.23 -4.35 6.29
C LEU A 30 -8.99 -4.72 5.48
N ARG A 31 -8.96 -5.92 4.89
CA ARG A 31 -7.87 -6.38 4.03
C ARG A 31 -7.74 -5.57 2.73
N ILE A 32 -8.86 -5.05 2.23
CA ILE A 32 -8.88 -4.15 1.06
C ILE A 32 -8.23 -2.80 1.43
N PHE A 33 -8.60 -2.23 2.57
CA PHE A 33 -8.02 -0.96 3.04
C PHE A 33 -6.52 -1.07 3.29
N THR A 34 -6.05 -2.21 3.79
CA THR A 34 -4.63 -2.42 4.09
C THR A 34 -3.81 -2.56 2.81
N MET A 35 -4.30 -3.31 1.83
CA MET A 35 -3.66 -3.40 0.52
C MET A 35 -3.62 -2.05 -0.20
N LEU A 36 -4.72 -1.27 -0.18
CA LEU A 36 -4.75 0.09 -0.73
C LEU A 36 -3.78 1.04 -0.01
N GLY A 37 -3.76 0.98 1.32
CA GLY A 37 -2.84 1.79 2.14
C GLY A 37 -1.37 1.45 1.86
N LEU A 38 -1.04 0.16 1.70
CA LEU A 38 0.31 -0.29 1.37
C LEU A 38 0.74 0.15 -0.05
N ALA A 39 -0.16 0.00 -1.02
CA ALA A 39 0.09 0.44 -2.40
C ALA A 39 0.36 1.96 -2.43
N PHE A 40 -0.44 2.74 -1.69
CA PHE A 40 -0.25 4.19 -1.59
C PHE A 40 1.12 4.55 -0.98
N ILE A 41 1.53 3.86 0.08
CA ILE A 41 2.84 4.06 0.73
C ILE A 41 3.98 3.71 -0.25
N MET A 42 3.87 2.60 -0.97
CA MET A 42 4.89 2.20 -1.95
C MET A 42 4.98 3.15 -3.13
N ALA A 43 3.86 3.62 -3.68
CA ALA A 43 3.86 4.63 -4.74
C ALA A 43 4.49 5.96 -4.28
N SER A 44 4.22 6.37 -3.04
CA SER A 44 4.81 7.56 -2.44
C SER A 44 6.32 7.39 -2.19
N LEU A 45 6.77 6.24 -1.69
CA LEU A 45 8.20 5.90 -1.54
C LEU A 45 8.90 5.85 -2.89
N GLY A 46 8.28 5.25 -3.90
CA GLY A 46 8.78 5.25 -5.27
C GLY A 46 9.01 6.67 -5.76
N SER A 47 8.01 7.55 -5.60
CA SER A 47 8.11 8.97 -5.97
C SER A 47 9.27 9.70 -5.25
N PHE A 48 9.52 9.40 -3.97
CA PHE A 48 10.63 9.99 -3.22
C PHE A 48 12.00 9.46 -3.65
N GLU A 49 12.10 8.16 -3.93
CA GLU A 49 13.34 7.53 -4.40
C GLU A 49 13.61 7.82 -5.89
N LEU A 50 12.64 8.34 -6.65
CA LEU A 50 12.77 8.62 -8.09
C LEU A 50 13.93 9.57 -8.43
N LYS A 51 14.22 10.53 -7.54
CA LYS A 51 15.36 11.46 -7.67
C LYS A 51 16.69 10.92 -7.12
N LYS A 52 16.66 9.84 -6.34
CA LYS A 52 17.83 9.34 -5.59
C LYS A 52 18.33 8.02 -6.16
N ASN A 53 17.43 7.07 -6.38
CA ASN A 53 17.72 5.77 -6.97
C ASN A 53 16.54 5.33 -7.85
N ARG A 54 16.67 5.55 -9.17
CA ARG A 54 15.64 5.21 -10.16
C ARG A 54 15.25 3.74 -10.14
N THR A 55 16.21 2.82 -9.94
CA THR A 55 15.93 1.38 -9.92
C THR A 55 15.03 1.00 -8.74
N MET A 56 15.34 1.50 -7.54
CA MET A 56 14.49 1.29 -6.35
C MET A 56 13.12 1.93 -6.51
N SER A 57 13.05 3.13 -7.10
CA SER A 57 11.77 3.78 -7.43
C SER A 57 10.90 2.90 -8.32
N PHE A 58 11.45 2.37 -9.41
CA PHE A 58 10.72 1.48 -10.31
C PHE A 58 10.27 0.20 -9.61
N MET A 59 11.10 -0.38 -8.74
CA MET A 59 10.71 -1.56 -7.94
C MET A 59 9.51 -1.25 -7.05
N PHE A 60 9.51 -0.13 -6.32
CA PHE A 60 8.38 0.26 -5.47
C PHE A 60 7.09 0.51 -6.27
N PHE A 61 7.20 1.15 -7.44
CA PHE A 61 6.05 1.33 -8.34
C PHE A 61 5.53 0.00 -8.89
N CYS A 62 6.40 -0.92 -9.31
CA CYS A 62 5.99 -2.24 -9.78
C CYS A 62 5.26 -3.03 -8.69
N VAL A 63 5.75 -3.02 -7.45
CA VAL A 63 5.08 -3.72 -6.33
C VAL A 63 3.73 -3.07 -6.03
N SER A 64 3.65 -1.74 -6.04
CA SER A 64 2.37 -1.03 -5.88
C SER A 64 1.38 -1.40 -6.98
N ALA A 65 1.81 -1.46 -8.24
CA ALA A 65 0.95 -1.82 -9.36
C ALA A 65 0.44 -3.27 -9.25
N LEU A 66 1.32 -4.20 -8.88
CA LEU A 66 0.95 -5.60 -8.62
C LEU A 66 -0.05 -5.72 -7.46
N GLN A 67 0.14 -4.97 -6.37
CA GLN A 67 -0.81 -4.96 -5.25
C GLN A 67 -2.20 -4.49 -5.67
N VAL A 68 -2.29 -3.45 -6.49
CA VAL A 68 -3.58 -2.96 -7.01
C VAL A 68 -4.21 -3.96 -7.97
N PHE A 69 -3.40 -4.60 -8.83
CA PHE A 69 -3.90 -5.62 -9.75
C PHE A 69 -4.50 -6.82 -9.01
N VAL A 70 -3.77 -7.36 -8.02
CA VAL A 70 -4.25 -8.47 -7.16
C VAL A 70 -5.50 -8.05 -6.38
N LEU A 71 -5.57 -6.81 -5.90
CA LEU A 71 -6.76 -6.29 -5.21
C LEU A 71 -7.98 -6.29 -6.14
N ILE A 72 -7.83 -5.82 -7.38
CA ILE A 72 -8.92 -5.77 -8.36
C ILE A 72 -9.41 -7.18 -8.70
N ASP A 73 -8.48 -8.11 -8.98
CA ASP A 73 -8.81 -9.51 -9.25
C ASP A 73 -9.56 -10.14 -8.06
N TRP A 74 -9.09 -9.88 -6.83
CA TRP A 74 -9.74 -10.39 -5.63
C TRP A 74 -11.14 -9.83 -5.41
N ILE A 75 -11.35 -8.53 -5.67
CA ILE A 75 -12.68 -7.91 -5.64
C ILE A 75 -13.59 -8.52 -6.72
N TYR A 76 -13.07 -8.71 -7.93
CA TYR A 76 -13.82 -9.29 -9.04
C TYR A 76 -14.29 -10.72 -8.71
N VAL A 77 -13.38 -11.57 -8.21
CA VAL A 77 -13.69 -12.93 -7.75
C VAL A 77 -14.67 -12.94 -6.58
N LEU A 78 -14.61 -11.95 -5.68
CA LEU A 78 -15.56 -11.81 -4.57
C LEU A 78 -16.97 -11.42 -5.06
N VAL A 79 -17.06 -10.63 -6.14
CA VAL A 79 -18.33 -10.15 -6.71
C VAL A 79 -18.99 -11.20 -7.63
N GLU A 80 -18.20 -12.01 -8.33
CA GLU A 80 -18.71 -13.10 -9.17
C GLU A 80 -19.23 -14.32 -8.39
N LYS A 81 -18.93 -14.41 -7.09
CA LYS A 81 -19.40 -15.48 -6.18
C LYS A 81 -20.62 -15.04 -5.37
#